data_AF-A0A357CJ70-F1
#
_entry.id   AF-A0A357CJ70-F1
#
_cell.length_a   1.000
_cell.length_b   1.000
_cell.length_c   1.000
_cell.angle_alpha   90.00
_cell.angle_beta   90.00
_cell.angle_gamma   90.00
#
_symmetry.space_group_name_H-M   'P 1'
#
loop_
_entity.id
_entity.type
_entity.pdbx_description
1 polymer ?
#
loop_
_entity_poly.entity_id
_entity_poly.type
_entity_poly.pdbx_seq_one_letter_code
_entity_poly.pdbx_strand_id
1 'polypeptide(L)'
;LPKLAKRRPVERDYTAWLGGRALTDGIMRSGKTTPPEVSAFLLSDQFKLEGFKGQAMSFRTWDHQLRQPIILGGGPRVPVSVSPQEGFLHETNLTDTLGIDKPETKCKLH
;
A
#
# COMPACT_ATOMS: atom_id res chain seq x y z
N LEU A 1 -0.19 -8.23 -17.91
CA LEU A 1 1.28 -8.11 -17.75
C LEU A 1 2.00 -9.47 -17.81
N PRO A 2 1.69 -10.50 -16.99
CA PRO A 2 2.43 -11.77 -17.02
C PRO A 2 2.20 -12.59 -18.30
N LYS A 3 0.95 -12.59 -18.82
CA LYS A 3 0.61 -13.24 -20.11
C LYS A 3 1.40 -12.65 -21.27
N LEU A 4 1.58 -11.32 -21.29
CA LEU A 4 2.41 -10.62 -22.29
C LEU A 4 3.88 -10.98 -22.15
N ALA A 5 4.35 -11.14 -20.90
CA ALA A 5 5.74 -11.48 -20.58
C ALA A 5 6.06 -12.98 -20.69
N LYS A 6 5.09 -13.84 -21.05
CA LYS A 6 5.23 -15.31 -21.19
C LYS A 6 5.92 -15.99 -19.99
N ARG A 7 5.71 -15.47 -18.78
CA ARG A 7 6.28 -16.00 -17.54
C ARG A 7 5.23 -16.03 -16.43
N ARG A 8 5.53 -16.74 -15.33
CA ARG A 8 4.70 -16.68 -14.12
C ARG A 8 4.70 -15.26 -13.54
N PRO A 9 3.59 -14.83 -12.90
CA PRO A 9 3.55 -13.56 -12.18
C PRO A 9 4.64 -13.52 -11.11
N VAL A 10 5.26 -12.35 -10.96
CA VAL A 10 6.20 -12.05 -9.87
C VAL A 10 5.70 -10.82 -9.11
N GLU A 11 6.34 -10.50 -7.99
CA GLU A 11 5.96 -9.36 -7.14
C GLU A 11 5.79 -8.04 -7.91
N ARG A 12 6.64 -7.79 -8.91
CA ARG A 12 6.52 -6.58 -9.75
C ARG A 12 5.22 -6.51 -10.54
N ASP A 13 4.65 -7.64 -10.95
CA ASP A 13 3.34 -7.63 -11.63
C ASP A 13 2.21 -7.33 -10.65
N TYR A 14 2.34 -7.80 -9.40
CA TYR A 14 1.40 -7.48 -8.33
C TYR A 14 1.45 -5.98 -7.98
N THR A 15 2.64 -5.39 -7.82
CA THR A 15 2.75 -3.94 -7.54
C THR A 15 2.25 -3.08 -8.70
N ALA A 16 2.49 -3.49 -9.95
CA ALA A 16 1.94 -2.80 -11.12
C ALA A 16 0.40 -2.88 -11.16
N TRP A 17 -0.18 -4.06 -10.89
CA TRP A 17 -1.63 -4.22 -10.76
C TRP A 17 -2.18 -3.34 -9.63
N LEU A 18 -1.50 -3.32 -8.49
CA LEU A 18 -1.92 -2.56 -7.32
C LEU A 18 -1.93 -1.05 -7.56
N GLY A 19 -0.94 -0.52 -8.29
CA GLY A 19 -0.92 0.88 -8.70
C GLY A 19 -2.11 1.23 -9.60
N GLY A 20 -2.40 0.39 -10.60
CA GLY A 20 -3.59 0.56 -11.45
C GLY A 20 -4.88 0.49 -10.65
N ARG A 21 -4.98 -0.49 -9.73
CA ARG A 21 -6.14 -0.68 -8.84
C ARG A 21 -6.38 0.53 -7.94
N ALA A 22 -5.32 1.08 -7.34
CA ALA A 22 -5.41 2.27 -6.50
C ALA A 22 -5.99 3.44 -7.28
N LEU A 23 -5.50 3.68 -8.50
CA LEU A 23 -6.00 4.74 -9.36
C LEU A 23 -7.47 4.54 -9.75
N THR A 24 -7.84 3.34 -10.19
CA THR A 24 -9.23 3.06 -10.60
C THR A 24 -10.19 3.15 -9.42
N ASP A 25 -9.83 2.60 -8.27
CA ASP A 25 -10.68 2.66 -7.06
C ASP A 25 -10.76 4.09 -6.54
N GLY A 26 -9.67 4.85 -6.62
CA GLY A 26 -9.63 6.27 -6.27
C GLY A 26 -10.61 7.09 -7.12
N ILE A 27 -10.56 6.94 -8.44
CA ILE A 27 -11.49 7.61 -9.37
C ILE A 27 -12.94 7.19 -9.11
N MET A 28 -13.20 5.88 -9.05
CA MET A 28 -14.57 5.36 -8.92
C MET A 28 -15.22 5.73 -7.58
N ARG A 29 -14.47 5.72 -6.48
CA ARG A 29 -15.02 6.02 -5.15
C ARG A 29 -15.12 7.51 -4.85
N SER A 30 -14.21 8.33 -5.39
CA SER A 30 -14.26 9.79 -5.22
C SER A 30 -15.25 10.47 -6.17
N GLY A 31 -15.53 9.86 -7.32
CA GLY A 31 -16.25 10.50 -8.42
C GLY A 31 -15.46 11.64 -9.08
N LYS A 32 -14.14 11.72 -8.82
CA LYS A 32 -13.26 12.78 -9.32
C LYS A 32 -12.40 12.27 -10.47
N THR A 33 -12.04 13.19 -11.36
CA THR A 33 -11.28 12.86 -12.58
C THR A 33 -10.02 13.70 -12.76
N THR A 34 -9.82 14.76 -11.98
CA THR A 34 -8.60 15.57 -12.05
C THR A 34 -7.50 14.96 -11.17
N PRO A 35 -6.22 14.99 -11.61
CA PRO A 35 -5.13 14.42 -10.82
C PRO A 35 -5.02 14.96 -9.39
N PRO A 36 -5.17 16.27 -9.12
CA PRO A 36 -5.11 16.80 -7.76
C PRO A 36 -6.23 16.28 -6.86
N GLU A 37 -7.47 16.20 -7.38
CA GLU A 37 -8.61 15.70 -6.60
C GLU A 37 -8.49 14.21 -6.30
N VAL A 38 -8.06 13.41 -7.27
CA VAL A 38 -7.85 11.98 -7.08
C VAL A 38 -6.71 11.74 -6.09
N SER A 39 -5.60 12.47 -6.21
CA SER A 39 -4.49 12.40 -5.25
C SER A 39 -4.94 12.74 -3.83
N ALA A 40 -5.71 13.82 -3.66
CA ALA A 40 -6.25 14.21 -2.35
C ALA A 40 -7.14 13.11 -1.75
N PHE A 41 -7.96 12.43 -2.57
CA PHE A 41 -8.76 11.31 -2.11
C PHE A 41 -7.90 10.10 -1.71
N LEU A 42 -6.90 9.73 -2.53
CA LEU A 42 -5.99 8.60 -2.25
C LEU A 42 -5.22 8.78 -0.92
N LEU A 43 -4.90 10.01 -0.56
CA LEU A 43 -4.20 10.36 0.68
C LEU A 43 -5.14 10.56 1.88
N SER A 44 -6.46 10.53 1.67
CA SER A 44 -7.45 10.72 2.74
C SER A 44 -7.69 9.44 3.54
N ASP A 45 -8.17 9.59 4.78
CA ASP A 45 -8.54 8.46 5.64
C ASP A 45 -9.72 7.63 5.11
N GLN A 46 -10.49 8.19 4.17
CA GLN A 46 -11.62 7.53 3.52
C GLN A 46 -11.16 6.48 2.50
N PHE A 47 -9.95 6.62 1.97
CA PHE A 47 -9.41 5.68 1.00
C PHE A 47 -8.83 4.44 1.69
N LYS A 48 -9.27 3.28 1.22
CA LYS A 48 -8.85 1.96 1.68
C LYS A 48 -8.68 1.07 0.46
N LEU A 49 -7.46 0.58 0.26
CA LEU A 49 -7.09 -0.23 -0.89
C LEU A 49 -7.07 -1.71 -0.51
N GLU A 50 -7.89 -2.49 -1.20
CA GLU A 50 -7.95 -3.94 -1.02
C GLU A 50 -6.83 -4.62 -1.83
N GLY A 51 -5.74 -4.94 -1.13
CA GLY A 51 -4.57 -5.61 -1.72
C GLY A 51 -4.51 -7.12 -1.51
N PHE A 52 -5.55 -7.74 -0.92
CA PHE A 52 -5.54 -9.17 -0.58
C PHE A 52 -4.37 -9.60 0.33
N LYS A 53 -3.95 -8.71 1.25
CA LYS A 53 -2.95 -9.02 2.28
C LYS A 53 -3.54 -9.12 3.69
N GLY A 54 -4.84 -9.38 3.79
CA GLY A 54 -5.58 -9.54 5.05
C GLY A 54 -5.94 -8.25 5.77
N GLN A 55 -5.39 -7.10 5.36
CA GLN A 55 -5.72 -5.79 5.91
C GLN A 55 -5.85 -4.76 4.78
N ALA A 56 -6.73 -3.78 4.98
CA ALA A 56 -6.88 -2.65 4.08
C ALA A 56 -5.59 -1.79 4.10
N MET A 57 -5.11 -1.44 2.91
CA MET A 57 -3.91 -0.62 2.74
C MET A 57 -4.30 0.85 2.54
N SER A 58 -3.39 1.77 2.84
CA SER A 58 -3.59 3.21 2.64
C SER A 58 -2.28 3.89 2.25
N PHE A 59 -2.32 5.17 1.89
CA PHE A 59 -1.11 5.93 1.58
C PHE A 59 -0.74 6.85 2.74
N ARG A 60 0.57 6.98 3.00
CA ARG A 60 1.12 7.95 3.94
C ARG A 60 0.99 9.35 3.37
N THR A 61 0.60 10.29 4.22
CA THR A 61 0.38 11.69 3.82
C THR A 61 1.67 12.48 3.68
N TRP A 62 2.80 12.00 4.20
CA TRP A 62 4.07 12.74 4.25
C TRP A 62 5.12 12.30 3.22
N ASP A 63 5.07 11.05 2.76
CA ASP A 63 6.00 10.50 1.75
C ASP A 63 5.27 9.80 0.59
N HIS A 64 3.94 9.78 0.60
CA HIS A 64 3.07 9.11 -0.37
C HIS A 64 3.35 7.61 -0.54
N GLN A 65 4.02 6.99 0.44
CA GLN A 65 4.30 5.56 0.40
C GLN A 65 3.05 4.77 0.79
N LEU A 66 2.86 3.62 0.13
CA LEU A 66 1.80 2.68 0.47
C LEU A 66 2.11 1.98 1.81
N ARG A 67 1.20 2.15 2.77
CA ARG A 67 1.09 1.35 3.98
C ARG A 67 0.57 -0.04 3.63
N GLN A 68 1.45 -1.03 3.71
CA GLN A 68 1.08 -2.42 3.46
C GLN A 68 1.77 -3.35 4.45
N PRO A 69 1.09 -4.43 4.87
CA PRO A 69 1.76 -5.49 5.60
C PRO A 69 2.75 -6.25 4.71
N ILE A 70 3.79 -6.78 5.33
CA ILE A 70 4.79 -7.64 4.67
C ILE A 70 4.53 -9.08 5.10
N ILE A 71 4.16 -9.94 4.14
CA ILE A 71 3.93 -11.36 4.42
C ILE A 71 5.29 -12.05 4.48
N LEU A 72 5.60 -12.67 5.62
CA LEU A 72 6.81 -13.46 5.82
C LEU A 72 6.48 -14.93 5.55
N GLY A 73 7.18 -15.53 4.59
CA GLY A 73 6.98 -16.92 4.18
C GLY A 73 8.15 -17.82 4.57
N GLY A 74 7.85 -19.09 4.86
CA GLY A 74 8.82 -20.16 5.07
C GLY A 74 8.69 -21.22 3.97
N GLY A 75 9.83 -21.71 3.47
CA GLY A 75 9.86 -22.77 2.47
C GLY A 75 9.05 -22.46 1.19
N PRO A 76 8.37 -23.44 0.57
CA PRO A 76 7.64 -23.26 -0.67
C PRO A 76 6.27 -22.58 -0.45
N ARG A 77 6.30 -21.26 -0.19
CA ARG A 77 5.13 -20.35 -0.15
C ARG A 77 4.15 -20.55 1.01
N VAL A 78 4.61 -21.02 2.17
CA VAL A 78 3.77 -21.07 3.37
C VAL A 78 3.92 -19.76 4.13
N PRO A 79 2.85 -18.95 4.32
CA PRO A 79 2.91 -17.78 5.18
C PRO A 79 3.18 -18.23 6.62
N VAL A 80 4.25 -17.73 7.22
CA VAL A 80 4.64 -18.03 8.60
C VAL A 80 4.14 -16.92 9.53
N SER A 81 4.23 -15.67 9.08
CA SER A 81 3.72 -14.52 9.82
C SER A 81 3.50 -13.33 8.89
N VAL A 82 2.92 -12.25 9.43
CA VAL A 82 2.71 -10.99 8.74
C VAL A 82 3.32 -9.87 9.58
N SER A 83 4.10 -8.99 8.96
CA SER A 83 4.68 -7.81 9.62
C SER A 83 3.79 -6.58 9.41
N PRO A 84 3.65 -5.72 10.43
CA PRO A 84 4.17 -5.89 11.79
C PRO A 84 3.44 -7.01 12.54
N GLN A 85 4.17 -7.77 13.36
CA GLN A 85 3.57 -8.77 14.24
C GLN A 85 2.81 -8.09 15.38
N GLU A 86 1.88 -8.83 15.99
CA GLU A 86 1.20 -8.39 17.21
C GLU A 86 2.24 -8.01 18.29
N GLY A 87 2.03 -6.85 18.94
CA GLY A 87 2.96 -6.27 19.91
C GLY A 87 3.90 -5.19 19.35
N PHE A 88 4.08 -5.09 18.03
CA PHE A 88 4.76 -3.94 17.41
C PHE A 88 3.76 -2.82 17.17
N LEU A 89 3.60 -1.98 18.19
CA LEU A 89 2.62 -0.89 18.21
C LEU A 89 3.20 0.40 17.60
N HIS A 90 2.33 1.12 16.90
CA HIS A 90 2.55 2.52 16.50
C HIS A 90 1.40 3.35 17.06
N GLU A 91 1.63 4.63 17.33
CA GLU A 91 0.60 5.52 17.88
C GLU A 91 -0.63 5.64 16.96
N THR A 92 -0.41 5.62 15.64
CA THR A 92 -1.43 5.93 14.63
C THR A 92 -1.79 4.74 13.73
N ASN A 93 -0.80 4.01 13.22
CA ASN A 93 -1.01 2.90 12.31
C ASN A 93 0.11 1.88 12.46
N LEU A 94 -0.24 0.62 12.73
CA LEU A 94 0.75 -0.45 12.94
C LEU A 94 1.79 -0.53 11.82
N THR A 95 1.38 -0.39 10.54
CA THR A 95 2.33 -0.45 9.41
C THR A 95 3.29 0.72 9.32
N ASP A 96 3.12 1.77 10.14
CA ASP A 96 4.09 2.87 10.25
C ASP A 96 5.31 2.50 11.09
N THR A 97 5.29 1.38 11.84
CA THR A 97 6.54 0.79 12.38
C THR A 97 7.47 0.24 11.29
N LEU A 98 7.01 0.14 10.05
CA LEU A 98 7.80 -0.33 8.91
C LEU A 98 8.42 0.86 8.17
N GLY A 99 9.72 1.08 8.34
CA GLY A 99 10.46 2.15 7.68
C GLY A 99 10.61 3.40 8.55
N ILE A 100 10.88 4.54 7.92
CA ILE A 100 11.08 5.83 8.60
C ILE A 100 9.72 6.45 8.89
N ASP A 101 9.47 6.79 10.15
CA ASP A 101 8.19 7.40 10.56
C ASP A 101 8.15 8.92 10.28
N LYS A 102 6.96 9.51 10.34
CA LYS A 102 6.68 10.93 10.12
C LYS A 102 7.53 11.91 10.98
N PRO A 103 7.78 11.70 12.28
CA PRO A 103 8.62 12.61 13.07
C PRO A 103 10.11 12.46 12.75
N GLU A 104 10.52 11.34 12.14
CA GLU A 104 11.91 11.04 11.83
C GLU A 104 12.33 11.55 10.44
N THR A 105 11.37 11.73 9.52
CA THR A 105 11.67 12.18 8.16
C THR A 105 12.00 13.67 8.09
N LYS A 106 13.06 14.00 7.36
CA LYS A 106 13.39 15.38 6.96
C LYS A 106 12.70 15.80 5.66
N CYS A 107 12.05 14.86 4.97
CA CYS A 107 11.40 15.10 3.70
C CYS A 107 10.13 15.93 3.92
N LYS A 108 9.96 16.98 3.11
CA LYS A 108 8.73 17.76 3.02
C LYS A 108 8.26 17.69 1.58
N LEU A 109 7.20 16.93 1.33
CA LEU A 109 6.50 16.97 0.06
C LEU A 109 5.73 18.30 0.02
N HIS A 110 6.10 19.15 -0.94
CA HIS A 110 5.49 20.45 -1.21
C HIS A 110 4.43 20.32 -2.31
#